data_AF-A0A7C5DS66-F1
#
_entry.id   AF-A0A7C5DS66-F1
#
_cell.length_a   1.000
_cell.length_b   1.000
_cell.length_c   1.000
_cell.angle_alpha   90.00
_cell.angle_beta   90.00
_cell.angle_gamma   90.00
#
_symmetry.space_group_name_H-M   'P 1'
#
loop_
_entity.id
_entity.type
_entity.pdbx_description
1 polymer ?
#
loop_
_entity_poly.entity_id
_entity_poly.type
_entity_poly.pdbx_seq_one_letter_code
_entity_poly.pdbx_strand_id
1 'polypeptide(L)' 'PFEGVVLRRSGSGSREMVTIRRIAAGVGVERTIPLHSPKLERIEVIKRHHIRKSRPYWLRRITRLHKIQ' A
#
# COMPACT_ATOMS: atom_id res chain seq x y z
N PRO A 1 -12.02 -6.18 -3.95
CA PRO A 1 -11.17 -5.59 -2.88
C PRO A 1 -9.67 -5.78 -3.13
N PHE A 2 -8.88 -4.70 -3.10
CA PHE A 2 -7.42 -4.76 -3.20
C PHE A 2 -6.83 -4.39 -1.84
N GLU A 3 -6.37 -5.38 -1.10
CA GLU A 3 -5.81 -5.23 0.23
C GLU A 3 -4.30 -5.48 0.21
N GLY A 4 -3.55 -4.70 0.99
CA GLY A 4 -2.10 -4.79 1.05
C GLY A 4 -1.48 -3.73 1.94
N VAL A 5 -0.16 -3.78 2.04
CA VAL A 5 0.60 -2.84 2.86
C VAL A 5 0.91 -1.58 2.06
N VAL A 6 0.71 -0.42 2.67
CA VAL A 6 1.09 0.86 2.09
C VAL A 6 2.62 1.01 2.12
N LEU A 7 3.25 1.10 0.95
CA LEU A 7 4.69 1.36 0.82
C LEU A 7 5.03 2.85 0.86
N ARG A 8 4.13 3.67 0.31
CA ARG A 8 4.38 5.09 0.11
C ARG A 8 3.07 5.84 -0.09
N ARG A 9 3.03 7.04 0.44
CA ARG A 9 2.14 8.13 0.01
C ARG A 9 2.98 9.23 -0.65
N SER A 10 2.46 9.85 -1.71
CA SER A 10 3.21 10.85 -2.46
C SER A 10 2.34 11.81 -3.23
N GLY A 11 2.88 12.98 -3.51
CA GLY A 11 2.12 14.08 -4.08
C GLY A 11 1.49 14.92 -2.96
N SER A 12 0.68 15.87 -3.36
CA SER A 12 -0.01 16.80 -2.47
C SER A 12 -1.37 17.17 -3.05
N GLY A 13 -2.29 17.55 -2.17
CA GLY A 13 -3.67 17.92 -2.53
C GLY A 13 -4.34 16.84 -3.37
N SER A 14 -5.06 17.26 -4.42
CA SER A 14 -5.83 16.36 -5.29
C SER A 14 -4.99 15.34 -6.07
N ARG A 15 -3.66 15.52 -6.13
CA ARG A 15 -2.72 14.61 -6.82
C ARG A 15 -2.04 13.63 -5.86
N GLU A 16 -2.55 13.49 -4.64
CA GLU A 16 -1.98 12.53 -3.70
C GLU A 16 -2.24 11.09 -4.16
N MET A 17 -1.18 10.29 -4.17
CA MET A 17 -1.15 8.90 -4.63
C MET A 17 -0.67 7.98 -3.50
N VAL A 18 -1.22 6.78 -3.43
CA VAL A 18 -0.78 5.71 -2.53
C VAL A 18 -0.28 4.53 -3.35
N THR A 19 0.87 3.98 -2.97
CA THR A 19 1.36 2.69 -3.51
C THR A 19 1.12 1.59 -2.49
N ILE A 20 0.28 0.63 -2.87
CA ILE A 20 -0.08 -0.54 -2.06
C ILE A 20 0.64 -1.76 -2.63
N ARG A 21 1.27 -2.56 -1.76
CA ARG A 21 1.92 -3.82 -2.10
C ARG A 21 1.17 -4.99 -1.49
N ARG A 22 0.89 -6.01 -2.31
CA ARG A 22 0.41 -7.32 -1.87
C ARG A 22 1.20 -8.42 -2.53
N ILE A 23 1.12 -9.63 -1.99
CA ILE A 23 1.58 -10.83 -2.67
C ILE A 23 0.33 -11.54 -3.17
N ALA A 24 0.31 -11.92 -4.44
CA ALA A 24 -0.78 -12.66 -5.06
C ALA A 24 -0.16 -13.84 -5.80
N ALA A 25 -0.57 -15.07 -5.47
CA ALA A 25 -0.05 -16.29 -6.07
C ALA A 25 1.50 -16.36 -6.12
N GLY A 26 2.16 -15.93 -5.05
CA GLY A 26 3.63 -15.92 -4.96
C GLY A 26 4.32 -14.75 -5.68
N VAL A 27 3.59 -13.94 -6.44
CA VAL A 27 4.12 -12.76 -7.15
C VAL A 27 3.83 -11.50 -6.35
N GLY A 28 4.85 -10.65 -6.19
CA GLY A 28 4.70 -9.34 -5.56
C GLY A 28 4.04 -8.34 -6.51
N VAL A 29 2.81 -7.94 -6.21
CA VAL A 29 2.04 -6.98 -7.01
C VAL A 29 2.02 -5.64 -6.29
N GLU A 30 2.34 -4.57 -7.02
CA GLU A 30 2.27 -3.20 -6.55
C GLU A 30 1.27 -2.41 -7.38
N ARG A 31 0.41 -1.65 -6.70
CA ARG A 31 -0.59 -0.81 -7.34
C ARG A 31 -0.48 0.60 -6.79
N THR A 32 -0.34 1.58 -7.67
CA THR A 32 -0.38 2.99 -7.32
C THR A 32 -1.73 3.55 -7.72
N ILE A 33 -2.45 4.16 -6.77
CA ILE A 33 -3.79 4.69 -6.97
C ILE A 33 -3.88 6.14 -6.47
N PRO A 34 -4.72 7.00 -7.08
CA PRO A 34 -5.00 8.32 -6.55
C PRO A 34 -5.92 8.21 -5.34
N LEU A 35 -5.62 8.96 -4.28
CA LEU A 35 -6.45 9.03 -3.07
C LEU A 35 -7.79 9.72 -3.32
N HIS A 36 -7.79 10.74 -4.17
CA HIS A 36 -8.96 11.57 -4.46
C HIS A 36 -9.64 11.19 -5.79
N SER A 37 -9.54 9.92 -6.20
CA SER A 37 -10.17 9.48 -7.45
C SER A 37 -11.66 9.19 -7.26
N PRO A 38 -12.55 9.64 -8.17
CA PRO A 38 -13.96 9.26 -8.13
C PRO A 38 -14.19 7.76 -8.41
N LYS A 39 -13.17 7.05 -8.90
CA LYS A 39 -13.20 5.59 -9.08
C LYS A 39 -13.01 4.82 -7.78
N LEU A 40 -12.72 5.51 -6.68
CA LEU A 40 -12.40 4.91 -5.40
C LEU A 40 -13.57 5.14 -4.45
N GLU A 41 -14.24 4.05 -4.07
CA GLU A 41 -15.42 4.11 -3.21
C GLU A 41 -15.04 4.39 -1.75
N ARG A 42 -14.11 3.61 -1.18
CA ARG A 42 -13.66 3.76 0.21
C ARG A 42 -12.25 3.22 0.41
N ILE A 43 -11.50 3.88 1.30
CA ILE A 43 -10.23 3.36 1.84
C ILE A 43 -10.44 3.13 3.33
N GLU A 44 -10.22 1.91 3.77
CA GLU A 44 -10.25 1.55 5.18
C GLU A 44 -8.86 1.15 5.63
N VAL A 45 -8.43 1.69 6.78
CA VAL A 45 -7.18 1.29 7.42
C VAL A 45 -7.51 0.19 8.43
N ILE A 46 -7.23 -1.05 8.05
CA ILE A 46 -7.47 -2.23 8.91
C ILE A 46 -6.50 -2.24 10.09
N LYS A 47 -5.22 -1.96 9.81
CA LYS A 47 -4.15 -2.05 10.81
C LYS A 47 -3.08 -1.01 10.58
N ARG A 48 -2.58 -0.44 11.69
CA ARG A 48 -1.48 0.52 11.67
C ARG A 48 -0.28 -0.04 12.41
N HIS A 49 0.86 -0.09 11.74
CA HIS A 49 2.13 -0.50 12.33
C HIS A 49 3.06 0.71 12.47
N HIS A 50 3.68 0.85 13.64
CA HIS A 50 4.74 1.84 13.82
C HIS A 50 6.02 1.34 13.13
N ILE A 51 6.51 2.11 12.16
CA ILE A 51 7.71 1.78 11.37
C ILE A 51 8.72 2.92 11.44
N ARG A 52 10.01 2.57 11.45
CA ARG A 52 11.10 3.56 11.50
C ARG A 52 11.35 4.29 10.18
N LYS A 53 10.99 3.66 9.04
CA LYS A 53 11.23 4.21 7.70
C LYS A 53 9.91 4.71 7.12
N SER A 54 9.90 5.95 6.63
CA SER A 54 8.75 6.52 5.91
C SER A 54 8.37 5.75 4.64
N ARG A 55 9.33 5.02 4.06
CA ARG A 55 9.15 4.15 2.88
C ARG A 55 9.78 2.77 3.16
N PRO A 56 9.01 1.77 3.61
CA PRO A 56 9.53 0.45 3.98
C PRO A 56 9.81 -0.44 2.76
N TYR A 57 10.74 -0.05 1.88
CA TYR A 57 11.06 -0.82 0.66
C TYR A 57 11.69 -2.18 0.92
N TRP A 58 12.21 -2.42 2.11
CA TRP A 58 12.67 -3.74 2.54
C TRP A 58 11.55 -4.80 2.47
N LEU A 59 10.28 -4.40 2.54
CA LEU A 59 9.11 -5.26 2.30
C LEU A 59 9.07 -5.86 0.89
N ARG A 60 9.82 -5.31 -0.08
CA ARG A 60 9.96 -5.90 -1.41
C ARG A 60 10.79 -7.18 -1.42
N ARG A 61 11.76 -7.28 -0.50
CA ARG A 61 12.65 -8.43 -0.36
C ARG A 61 12.05 -9.54 0.51
N ILE A 62 10.93 -9.27 1.18
CA ILE A 62 10.30 -10.21 2.11
C ILE A 62 9.02 -10.76 1.48
N THR A 63 8.96 -12.09 1.34
CA THR A 63 7.81 -12.81 0.76
C THR A 63 6.69 -13.05 1.80
N ARG A 64 6.93 -12.81 3.09
CA ARG A 64 5.97 -13.04 4.19
C ARG A 64 5.04 -11.85 4.50
N LEU A 65 4.65 -11.06 3.50
CA LEU A 65 3.72 -9.92 3.72
C LEU A 65 2.31 -10.35 4.15
N HIS A 66 1.91 -11.59 3.86
CA HIS A 66 0.59 -12.14 4.25
C HIS A 66 0.33 -12.16 5.77
N LYS A 67 1.36 -12.06 6.63
CA LYS A 67 1.17 -12.01 8.09
C LYS A 67 0.93 -10.59 8.63
N ILE A 68 1.13 -9.57 7.79
CA ILE A 68 1.03 -8.14 8.18
C ILE A 68 -0.32 -7.56 7.74
N GLN A 69 -0.97 -8.18 6.74
CA GLN A 69 -2.37 -7.94 6.38
C GLN A 69 -3.27 -8.34 7.54
#